data_AF-A0A259BKX1-F1
#
_entry.id   AF-A0A259BKX1-F1
#
_cell.length_a   1.000
_cell.length_b   1.000
_cell.length_c   1.000
_cell.angle_alpha   90.00
_cell.angle_beta   90.00
_cell.angle_gamma   90.00
#
_symmetry.space_group_name_H-M   'P 1'
#
loop_
_entity.id
_entity.type
_entity.pdbx_description
1 polymer ?
#
loop_
_entity_poly.entity_id
_entity_poly.type
_entity_poly.pdbx_seq_one_letter_code
_entity_poly.pdbx_strand_id
1 'polypeptide(L)' 'FSPLQSQALTKVASALGATPMQVALAWLLRRSPNILLIPGTSSTAHLAENLAASRLDIPDAAMDVLRTIGGSAAS' A
#
# COMPACT_ATOMS: atom_id res chain seq x y z
N PHE A 1 1.42 -6.85 9.38
CA PHE A 1 0.66 -7.66 8.39
C PHE A 1 0.74 -9.12 8.79
N SER A 2 -0.38 -9.85 8.77
CA SER A 2 -0.36 -11.31 8.89
C SER A 2 0.32 -11.95 7.67
N PRO A 3 0.75 -13.23 7.73
CA PRO A 3 1.40 -13.90 6.60
C PRO A 3 0.59 -13.87 5.29
N LEU A 4 -0.75 -13.97 5.40
CA LEU A 4 -1.66 -13.88 4.25
C LEU A 4 -1.70 -12.47 3.66
N GLN A 5 -1.70 -11.45 4.52
CA GLN A 5 -1.65 -10.05 4.08
C GLN A 5 -0.32 -9.74 3.36
N SER A 6 0.80 -10.28 3.84
CA SER A 6 2.11 -10.14 3.19
C SER A 6 2.17 -10.83 1.82
N GLN A 7 1.52 -11.98 1.64
CA GLN A 7 1.44 -12.66 0.33
C GLN A 7 0.61 -11.86 -0.68
N ALA A 8 -0.54 -11.33 -0.27
CA ALA A 8 -1.37 -10.50 -1.13
C ALA A 8 -0.64 -9.22 -1.59
N LEU A 9 0.04 -8.53 -0.67
CA LEU A 9 0.86 -7.36 -0.99
C LEU A 9 2.00 -7.70 -1.94
N THR A 10 2.71 -8.81 -1.70
CA THR A 10 3.80 -9.27 -2.57
C THR A 10 3.32 -9.60 -3.98
N LYS A 11 2.17 -10.29 -4.10
CA LYS A 11 1.60 -10.64 -5.41
C LYS A 11 1.26 -9.40 -6.24
N VAL A 12 0.62 -8.41 -5.63
CA VAL A 12 0.25 -7.15 -6.31
C VAL A 12 1.50 -6.33 -6.64
N ALA A 13 2.46 -6.26 -5.73
CA ALA A 13 3.73 -5.57 -5.93
C ALA A 13 4.48 -6.11 -7.15
N SER A 14 4.60 -7.43 -7.29
CA SER A 14 5.21 -8.06 -8.45
C SER A 14 4.49 -7.74 -9.76
N ALA A 15 3.15 -7.71 -9.75
CA ALA A 15 2.36 -7.39 -10.94
C ALA A 15 2.50 -5.93 -11.37
N LEU A 16 2.75 -5.02 -10.43
CA LEU A 16 2.87 -3.58 -10.67
C LEU A 16 4.33 -3.09 -10.80
N GLY A 17 5.32 -3.99 -10.66
CA GLY A 17 6.73 -3.59 -10.61
C GLY A 17 7.05 -2.67 -9.44
N ALA A 18 6.31 -2.80 -8.34
CA ALA A 18 6.43 -1.97 -7.14
C ALA A 18 6.96 -2.80 -5.96
N THR A 19 7.28 -2.15 -4.85
CA THR A 19 7.57 -2.85 -3.59
C THR A 19 6.28 -3.15 -2.81
N PRO A 20 6.25 -4.22 -2.00
CA PRO A 20 5.10 -4.50 -1.13
C PRO A 20 4.73 -3.33 -0.21
N MET A 21 5.72 -2.55 0.21
CA MET A 21 5.51 -1.34 1.02
C MET A 21 4.81 -0.23 0.23
N GLN A 22 5.22 0.00 -1.03
CA GLN A 22 4.55 0.96 -1.91
C GLN A 22 3.08 0.60 -2.12
N VAL A 23 2.78 -0.68 -2.36
CA VAL A 23 1.40 -1.17 -2.51
C VAL A 23 0.60 -0.98 -1.22
N ALA A 24 1.19 -1.28 -0.06
CA ALA A 24 0.52 -1.10 1.24
C ALA A 24 0.15 0.37 1.51
N LEU A 25 1.07 1.30 1.23
CA LEU A 25 0.86 2.73 1.41
C LEU A 25 -0.17 3.28 0.43
N ALA A 26 -0.07 2.93 -0.85
CA ALA A 26 -1.04 3.30 -1.89
C ALA A 26 -2.47 2.82 -1.54
N TRP A 27 -2.57 1.58 -1.06
CA TRP A 27 -3.84 1.00 -0.61
C TRP A 27 -4.43 1.73 0.60
N LEU A 28 -3.60 2.07 1.59
CA LEU A 28 -4.02 2.82 2.77
C LEU A 28 -4.52 4.22 2.41
N LEU A 29 -3.78 4.94 1.55
CA LEU A 29 -4.15 6.27 1.07
C LEU A 29 -5.48 6.26 0.29
N ARG A 30 -5.71 5.25 -0.56
CA ARG A 30 -7.00 5.08 -1.26
C ARG A 30 -8.17 4.79 -0.34
N ARG A 31 -7.96 4.05 0.75
CA ARG A 31 -9.02 3.69 1.71
C ARG A 31 -9.43 4.85 2.61
N SER A 32 -8.60 5.88 2.75
CA SER A 32 -8.89 7.01 3.63
C SER A 32 -8.43 8.31 2.98
N PRO A 33 -9.32 8.98 2.21
CA PRO A 33 -8.97 10.18 1.45
C PRO A 33 -8.50 11.37 2.31
N ASN A 34 -8.69 11.31 3.64
CA ASN A 34 -8.25 12.32 4.60
C ASN A 34 -6.97 11.91 5.38
N ILE A 35 -6.32 10.80 5.05
CA ILE A 35 -5.02 10.47 5.66
C ILE A 35 -3.92 11.28 4.97
N LEU A 36 -3.44 12.29 5.68
CA LEU A 36 -2.14 12.90 5.43
C LEU A 36 -1.09 12.03 6.12
N LEU A 37 -0.29 11.30 5.33
CA LEU A 37 0.96 10.73 5.84
C LEU A 37 1.84 11.92 6.25
N ILE A 38 2.14 12.05 7.54
CA ILE A 38 3.21 12.94 8.01
C ILE A 38 4.48 12.07 7.98
N PRO A 39 5.38 12.22 6.99
CA PRO A 39 6.56 11.40 6.93
C PRO A 39 7.51 11.81 8.06
N GLY A 40 7.58 11.00 9.11
CA GLY A 40 8.60 11.08 10.16
C GLY A 40 9.95 10.48 9.73
N THR A 41 10.30 10.56 8.45
CA THR A 41 11.54 9.95 7.93
C THR A 41 12.58 11.05 7.69
N SER A 42 13.65 11.05 8.49
CA SER A 42 14.83 11.91 8.30
C SER A 42 15.65 11.56 7.05
N SER A 43 15.19 10.60 6.23
CA SER A 43 15.81 10.17 4.98
C SER A 43 14.97 10.60 3.78
N THR A 44 15.59 11.34 2.86
CA THR A 44 15.01 11.75 1.57
C THR A 44 14.67 10.56 0.68
N ALA A 45 15.38 9.43 0.83
CA ALA A 45 15.09 8.20 0.09
C ALA A 45 13.75 7.59 0.51
N HIS A 46 13.48 7.50 1.80
CA HIS A 46 12.19 6.99 2.29
C HIS A 46 11.04 7.94 1.94
N LEU A 47 11.29 9.25 1.93
CA LEU A 47 10.34 10.23 1.44
C LEU A 47 10.00 9.99 -0.04
N ALA A 48 11.01 9.77 -0.89
CA ALA A 48 10.82 9.48 -2.31
C ALA A 48 10.03 8.19 -2.53
N GLU A 49 10.30 7.13 -1.76
CA GLU A 49 9.53 5.88 -1.83
C GLU A 49 8.07 6.06 -1.42
N ASN A 50 7.80 6.83 -0.37
CA ASN A 50 6.44 7.16 0.07
C ASN A 50 5.68 8.00 -0.96
N LEU A 51 6.35 8.96 -1.61
CA LEU A 51 5.78 9.78 -2.68
C LEU A 51 5.54 8.97 -3.96
N ALA A 52 6.38 7.98 -4.26
CA ALA A 52 6.16 7.06 -5.38
C ALA A 52 4.94 6.18 -5.12
N ALA A 53 4.72 5.73 -3.88
CA ALA A 53 3.56 4.96 -3.49
C ALA A 53 2.24 5.72 -3.71
N SER A 54 2.17 7.01 -3.37
CA SER A 54 0.94 7.81 -3.56
C SER A 54 0.56 8.02 -5.03
N ARG A 55 1.50 7.80 -5.96
CA ARG A 55 1.30 7.90 -7.41
C ARG A 55 1.03 6.55 -8.08
N LEU A 56 1.06 5.46 -7.33
CA LEU A 56 0.83 4.13 -7.87
C LEU A 56 -0.65 3.96 -8.20
N ASP A 57 -0.95 3.85 -9.49
CA ASP A 57 -2.29 3.49 -9.95
C ASP A 57 -2.49 1.98 -9.78
N ILE A 58 -3.39 1.59 -8.89
CA ILE A 58 -3.69 0.19 -8.62
C ILE A 58 -4.98 -0.16 -9.36
N PRO A 59 -4.96 -1.07 -10.36
CA PRO A 59 -6.17 -1.46 -11.08
C PRO A 59 -7.22 -2.07 -10.15
N ASP A 60 -8.51 -1.97 -10.53
CA ASP A 60 -9.60 -2.49 -9.70
C ASP A 60 -9.49 -3.98 -9.38
N ALA A 61 -9.02 -4.79 -10.33
CA ALA A 61 -8.76 -6.21 -10.11
C ALA A 61 -7.68 -6.46 -9.04
N ALA A 62 -6.66 -5.61 -8.96
CA ALA A 62 -5.66 -5.67 -7.89
C ALA A 62 -6.23 -5.17 -6.56
N MET A 63 -7.13 -4.20 -6.59
CA MET A 63 -7.85 -3.75 -5.39
C MET A 63 -8.73 -4.85 -4.79
N ASP A 64 -9.37 -5.69 -5.61
CA ASP A 64 -10.16 -6.82 -5.12
C ASP A 64 -9.31 -7.80 -4.31
N VAL A 65 -8.08 -8.07 -4.75
CA VAL A 65 -7.11 -8.87 -4.00
C VAL A 65 -6.78 -8.20 -2.67
N LEU A 66 -6.53 -6.88 -2.67
CA LEU A 66 -6.19 -6.14 -1.45
C LEU A 66 -7.35 -5.99 -0.47
N ARG A 67 -8.61 -5.99 -0.93
CA ARG A 67 -9.79 -5.94 -0.05
C ARG A 67 -9.84 -7.13 0.92
N THR A 68 -9.30 -8.28 0.53
CA THR A 68 -9.20 -9.47 1.40
C THR A 68 -8.31 -9.26 2.63
N ILE A 69 -7.42 -8.26 2.62
CA ILE A 69 -6.55 -7.87 3.74
C ILE A 69 -7.36 -7.14 4.83
N GLY A 70 -8.41 -6.39 4.45
CA GLY A 70 -9.10 -5.40 5.27
C GLY A 70 -10.12 -5.94 6.27
N GLY A 71 -10.41 -7.24 6.27
CA GLY A 71 -11.43 -7.88 7.13
C GLY A 71 -11.09 -8.02 8.61
N SER A 72 -9.99 -7.45 9.11
CA SER A 72 -9.55 -7.64 10.50
C SER A 72 -8.98 -6.36 11.17
N ALA A 73 -9.26 -5.17 10.63
CA ALA A 73 -8.76 -3.90 11.20
C ALA A 73 -9.90 -2.90 11.50
N ALA A 74 -11.07 -3.42 11.90
CA ALA A 74 -12.16 -2.64 12.46
C ALA A 74 -12.94 -3.52 13.45
N SER A 75 -12.37 -3.69 14.65
CA SER A 75 -13.06 -4.09 15.88
C SER A 75 -12.27 -3.50 17.04
#